data_AF-A0A0N0MLV5-F1
#
_entry.id   AF-A0A0N0MLV5-F1
#
_cell.length_a   1.000
_cell.length_b   1.000
_cell.length_c   1.000
_cell.angle_alpha   90.00
_cell.angle_beta   90.00
_cell.angle_gamma   90.00
#
_symmetry.space_group_name_H-M   'P 1'
#
loop_
_entity.id
_entity.type
_entity.pdbx_description
1 polymer ?
#
loop_
_entity_poly.entity_id
_entity_poly.type
_entity_poly.pdbx_seq_one_letter_code
_entity_poly.pdbx_strand_id
1 'polypeptide(L)'
;MTSQAPTPAYRRLSVEERRSQLLEAALSLFAHRAPEEVSLDDVAEAAGVSRPLVYRYFPGGKQQLYEAALRSAAEDLEHCFAEPPEGPLSERLARALDRYLAFVDQHDAGFTALLQGGSVVETSRTTAIVDGVRRAAAEHILDHLGVKDPGRRLRMTVRMWITAVEGASLSWLDGGKEPPLDELRDWLVEQFVAMLVVSAGRDPQTARVVRAALVLEGREGALGKLARAVLPVIGDAARLL
;
A
#
# COMPACT_ATOMS: atom_id res chain seq x y z
N MET A 1 -46.95 38.88 4.84
CA MET A 1 -47.18 37.44 5.03
C MET A 1 -45.88 36.73 4.68
N THR A 2 -45.06 36.43 5.68
CA THR A 2 -43.79 35.71 5.51
C THR A 2 -44.08 34.22 5.47
N SER A 3 -43.88 33.60 4.30
CA SER A 3 -44.01 32.15 4.11
C SER A 3 -42.73 31.48 4.59
N GLN A 4 -42.83 30.73 5.69
CA GLN A 4 -41.74 29.94 6.26
C GLN A 4 -41.59 28.65 5.45
N ALA A 5 -40.43 28.42 4.83
CA ALA A 5 -40.14 27.20 4.08
C ALA A 5 -40.05 25.99 5.04
N PRO A 6 -40.57 24.81 4.65
CA PRO A 6 -40.53 23.62 5.49
C PRO A 6 -39.08 23.12 5.66
N THR A 7 -38.69 22.89 6.91
CA THR A 7 -37.43 22.25 7.30
C THR A 7 -37.30 20.88 6.61
N PRO A 8 -36.13 20.50 6.05
CA PRO A 8 -36.00 19.21 5.38
C PRO A 8 -36.27 18.08 6.37
N ALA A 9 -37.24 17.21 6.06
CA ALA A 9 -37.52 16.02 6.85
C ALA A 9 -36.25 15.14 6.84
N TYR A 10 -35.77 14.76 8.02
CA TYR A 10 -34.61 13.88 8.20
C TYR A 10 -34.84 12.58 7.42
N ARG A 11 -34.23 12.47 6.23
CA ARG A 11 -34.36 11.30 5.37
C ARG A 11 -33.70 10.13 6.07
N ARG A 12 -34.49 9.10 6.40
CA ARG A 12 -33.95 7.85 6.95
C ARG A 12 -33.02 7.24 5.91
N LEU A 13 -31.72 7.22 6.21
CA LEU A 13 -30.75 6.44 5.44
C LEU A 13 -31.21 4.98 5.40
N SER A 14 -30.96 4.34 4.26
CA SER A 14 -31.05 2.89 4.11
C SER A 14 -30.06 2.19 5.05
N VAL A 15 -30.28 0.89 5.24
CA VAL A 15 -29.39 0.04 6.05
C VAL A 15 -27.95 0.09 5.50
N GLU A 16 -27.80 0.08 4.18
CA GLU A 16 -26.48 0.11 3.53
C GLU A 16 -25.80 1.46 3.72
N GLU A 17 -26.48 2.56 3.41
CA GLU A 17 -25.95 3.92 3.62
C GLU A 17 -25.53 4.15 5.07
N ARG A 18 -26.29 3.63 6.04
CA ARG A 18 -25.92 3.74 7.46
C ARG A 18 -24.70 2.89 7.82
N ARG A 19 -24.58 1.70 7.24
CA ARG A 19 -23.41 0.83 7.44
C ARG A 19 -22.15 1.47 6.86
N SER A 20 -22.24 2.04 5.66
CA SER A 20 -21.14 2.78 5.02
C SER A 20 -20.72 3.99 5.84
N GLN A 21 -21.67 4.79 6.35
CA GLN A 21 -21.37 5.94 7.19
C GLN A 21 -20.57 5.54 8.46
N LEU A 22 -20.97 4.46 9.13
CA LEU A 22 -20.25 3.94 10.30
C LEU A 22 -18.84 3.46 9.94
N LEU A 23 -18.70 2.85 8.77
CA LEU A 23 -17.42 2.36 8.26
C LEU A 23 -16.47 3.52 7.92
N GLU A 24 -16.96 4.56 7.25
CA GLU A 24 -16.21 5.79 6.95
C GLU A 24 -15.71 6.47 8.22
N ALA A 25 -16.57 6.61 9.23
CA ALA A 25 -16.18 7.17 10.53
C ALA A 25 -15.09 6.32 11.21
N ALA A 26 -15.21 4.99 11.15
CA ALA A 26 -14.22 4.08 11.70
C ALA A 26 -12.89 4.15 10.95
N LEU A 27 -12.92 4.16 9.61
CA LEU A 27 -11.73 4.31 8.75
C LEU A 27 -10.95 5.58 9.09
N SER A 28 -11.64 6.72 9.20
CA SER A 28 -11.01 7.99 9.55
C SER A 28 -10.33 7.96 10.92
N LEU A 29 -10.94 7.30 11.91
CA LEU A 29 -10.35 7.14 13.23
C LEU A 29 -9.13 6.21 13.21
N PHE A 30 -9.24 5.06 12.53
CA PHE A 30 -8.16 4.08 12.44
C PHE A 30 -7.00 4.53 11.55
N ALA A 31 -7.19 5.50 10.66
CA ALA A 31 -6.11 6.06 9.85
C ALA A 31 -5.03 6.75 10.70
N HIS A 32 -5.45 7.48 11.75
CA HIS A 32 -4.60 8.37 12.53
C HIS A 32 -4.44 7.98 14.00
N ARG A 33 -4.98 6.83 14.40
CA ARG A 33 -4.87 6.32 15.78
C ARG A 33 -4.64 4.82 15.76
N ALA A 34 -3.89 4.32 16.73
CA ALA A 34 -3.74 2.89 16.89
C ALA A 34 -5.10 2.24 17.20
N PRO A 35 -5.36 1.00 16.76
CA PRO A 35 -6.66 0.36 16.98
C PRO A 35 -7.07 0.34 18.45
N GLU A 36 -6.13 0.21 19.37
CA GLU A 36 -6.32 0.18 20.83
C GLU A 36 -6.97 1.47 21.35
N GLU A 37 -6.62 2.61 20.74
CA GLU A 37 -7.04 3.97 21.14
C GLU A 37 -8.43 4.34 20.63
N VAL A 38 -9.01 3.54 19.72
CA VAL A 38 -10.34 3.80 19.14
C VAL A 38 -11.39 2.94 19.81
N SER A 39 -12.41 3.54 20.42
CA SER A 39 -13.55 2.85 21.02
C SER A 39 -14.78 2.88 20.10
N LEU A 40 -15.79 2.06 20.41
CA LEU A 40 -17.09 2.13 19.73
C LEU A 40 -17.86 3.42 20.06
N ASP A 41 -17.53 4.10 21.16
CA ASP A 41 -18.12 5.40 21.49
C ASP A 41 -17.54 6.48 20.59
N ASP A 42 -16.22 6.46 20.35
CA ASP A 42 -15.57 7.39 19.42
C ASP A 42 -16.17 7.29 18.02
N VAL A 43 -16.42 6.05 17.55
CA VAL A 43 -17.06 5.82 16.24
C VAL A 43 -18.51 6.32 16.23
N ALA A 44 -19.26 6.08 17.30
CA ALA A 44 -20.65 6.54 17.41
C ALA A 44 -20.71 8.07 17.37
N GLU A 45 -19.83 8.73 18.12
CA GLU A 45 -19.68 10.18 18.15
C GLU A 45 -19.29 10.74 16.78
N ALA A 46 -18.25 10.19 16.16
CA ALA A 46 -17.78 10.61 14.83
C ALA A 46 -18.85 10.45 13.74
N ALA A 47 -19.69 9.41 13.83
CA ALA A 47 -20.81 9.18 12.91
C ALA A 47 -22.10 9.94 13.28
N GLY A 48 -22.15 10.62 14.43
CA GLY A 48 -23.35 11.32 14.92
C GLY A 48 -24.51 10.37 15.26
N VAL A 49 -24.20 9.18 15.79
CA VAL A 49 -25.20 8.16 16.15
C VAL A 49 -25.03 7.66 17.59
N SER A 50 -25.95 6.83 18.06
CA SER A 50 -25.85 6.22 19.38
C SER A 50 -25.03 4.93 19.36
N ARG A 51 -24.33 4.62 20.46
CA ARG A 51 -23.57 3.36 20.64
C ARG A 51 -24.41 2.10 20.35
N PRO A 52 -25.68 1.97 20.79
CA PRO A 52 -26.51 0.82 20.43
C PRO A 52 -26.73 0.66 18.92
N LEU A 53 -26.73 1.76 18.16
CA LEU A 53 -26.84 1.69 16.71
C LEU A 53 -25.58 1.07 16.10
N VAL A 54 -24.39 1.39 16.60
CA VAL A 54 -23.14 0.76 16.14
C VAL A 54 -23.19 -0.75 16.34
N TYR A 55 -23.60 -1.22 17.53
CA TYR A 55 -23.77 -2.65 17.81
C TYR A 55 -24.82 -3.35 16.94
N ARG A 56 -25.83 -2.62 16.48
CA ARG A 56 -26.84 -3.18 15.56
C ARG A 56 -26.22 -3.54 14.20
N TYR A 57 -25.29 -2.74 13.69
CA TYR A 57 -24.62 -2.99 12.40
C TYR A 57 -23.36 -3.84 12.53
N PHE A 58 -22.69 -3.77 13.69
CA PHE A 58 -21.48 -4.52 14.01
C PHE A 58 -21.67 -5.28 15.34
N PRO A 59 -22.46 -6.37 15.34
CA PRO A 59 -22.71 -7.16 16.55
C PRO A 59 -21.46 -7.81 17.14
N GLY A 60 -20.42 -8.05 16.32
CA GLY A 60 -19.09 -8.47 16.77
C GLY A 60 -18.26 -7.34 17.39
N GLY A 61 -18.85 -6.17 17.58
CA GLY A 61 -18.24 -5.02 18.25
C GLY A 61 -17.04 -4.44 17.49
N LYS A 62 -16.08 -3.92 18.26
CA LYS A 62 -14.88 -3.24 17.75
C LYS A 62 -14.07 -4.11 16.79
N GLN A 63 -13.94 -5.41 17.08
CA GLN A 63 -13.18 -6.32 16.22
C GLN A 63 -13.81 -6.45 14.83
N GLN A 64 -15.13 -6.69 14.76
CA GLN A 64 -15.81 -6.80 13.46
C GLN A 64 -15.77 -5.48 12.68
N LEU A 65 -15.89 -4.35 13.38
CA LEU A 65 -15.77 -3.03 12.77
C LEU A 65 -14.36 -2.79 12.22
N TYR A 66 -13.32 -3.14 12.99
CA TYR A 66 -11.93 -3.02 12.56
C TYR A 66 -11.62 -3.92 11.36
N GLU A 67 -12.07 -5.19 11.37
CA GLU A 67 -11.92 -6.09 10.23
C GLU A 67 -12.60 -5.55 8.96
N ALA A 68 -13.77 -4.92 9.10
CA ALA A 68 -14.48 -4.29 7.99
C ALA A 68 -13.75 -3.05 7.47
N ALA A 69 -13.26 -2.19 8.38
CA ALA A 69 -12.48 -1.01 8.04
C ALA A 69 -11.19 -1.41 7.32
N LEU A 70 -10.44 -2.36 7.87
CA LEU A 70 -9.22 -2.87 7.26
C LEU A 70 -9.47 -3.47 5.87
N ARG A 71 -10.58 -4.16 5.66
CA ARG A 71 -10.95 -4.68 4.33
C ARG A 71 -11.20 -3.55 3.33
N SER A 72 -11.93 -2.52 3.73
CA SER A 72 -12.17 -1.34 2.88
C SER A 72 -10.85 -0.65 2.52
N ALA A 73 -9.98 -0.42 3.52
CA ALA A 73 -8.68 0.18 3.29
C ALA A 73 -7.77 -0.69 2.40
N ALA A 74 -7.84 -2.02 2.53
CA ALA A 74 -7.13 -2.96 1.67
C ALA A 74 -7.64 -2.90 0.23
N GLU A 75 -8.96 -2.81 0.02
CA GLU A 75 -9.55 -2.63 -1.31
C GLU A 75 -9.07 -1.31 -1.94
N ASP A 76 -9.10 -0.20 -1.20
CA ASP A 76 -8.59 1.10 -1.67
C ASP A 76 -7.10 1.05 -2.04
N LEU A 77 -6.30 0.35 -1.25
CA LEU A 77 -4.87 0.15 -1.52
C LEU A 77 -4.62 -0.74 -2.74
N GLU A 78 -5.42 -1.79 -2.94
CA GLU A 78 -5.35 -2.62 -4.14
C GLU A 78 -5.65 -1.81 -5.42
N HIS A 79 -6.59 -0.86 -5.37
CA HIS A 79 -6.86 0.05 -6.50
C HIS A 79 -5.65 0.95 -6.82
N CYS A 80 -4.78 1.25 -5.85
CA CYS A 80 -3.57 2.03 -6.10
C CYS A 80 -2.57 1.27 -6.99
N PHE A 81 -2.61 -0.06 -7.04
CA PHE A 81 -1.72 -0.87 -7.88
C PHE A 81 -2.17 -0.98 -9.33
N ALA A 82 -3.41 -0.60 -9.65
CA ALA A 82 -3.90 -0.58 -11.02
C ALA A 82 -3.11 0.46 -11.85
N GLU A 83 -2.41 0.00 -12.88
CA GLU A 83 -1.56 0.84 -13.72
C GLU A 83 -1.67 0.41 -15.18
N PRO A 84 -1.90 1.33 -16.14
CA PRO A 84 -1.91 0.99 -17.55
C PRO A 84 -0.56 0.43 -18.03
N PRO A 85 -0.55 -0.57 -18.93
CA PRO A 85 0.67 -1.14 -19.45
C PRO A 85 1.31 -0.26 -20.55
N GLU A 86 1.49 1.03 -20.28
CA GLU A 86 1.99 2.05 -21.21
C GLU A 86 3.30 2.68 -20.71
N GLY A 87 4.22 2.96 -21.63
CA GLY A 87 5.53 3.58 -21.33
C GLY A 87 6.55 2.65 -20.65
N PRO A 88 7.66 3.20 -20.13
CA PRO A 88 8.70 2.44 -19.44
C PRO A 88 8.19 1.75 -18.17
N LEU A 89 8.78 0.61 -17.79
CA LEU A 89 8.37 -0.16 -16.62
C LEU A 89 8.69 0.58 -15.32
N SER A 90 9.83 1.26 -15.27
CA SER A 90 10.23 2.05 -14.11
C SER A 90 9.24 3.19 -13.82
N GLU A 91 8.75 3.87 -14.85
CA GLU A 91 7.75 4.94 -14.70
C GLU A 91 6.38 4.42 -14.25
N ARG A 92 5.96 3.25 -14.75
CA ARG A 92 4.73 2.59 -14.27
C ARG A 92 4.85 2.28 -12.78
N LEU A 93 5.99 1.71 -12.36
CA LEU A 93 6.23 1.40 -10.96
C LEU A 93 6.28 2.67 -10.10
N ALA A 94 6.91 3.73 -10.58
CA ALA A 94 6.96 5.02 -9.90
C ALA A 94 5.55 5.57 -9.64
N ARG A 95 4.67 5.58 -10.65
CA ARG A 95 3.29 6.05 -10.50
C ARG A 95 2.47 5.20 -9.53
N ALA A 96 2.67 3.88 -9.52
CA ALA A 96 2.04 3.00 -8.53
C ALA A 96 2.56 3.28 -7.11
N LEU A 97 3.86 3.51 -6.97
CA LEU A 97 4.48 3.90 -5.69
C LEU A 97 4.02 5.27 -5.22
N ASP A 98 3.82 6.25 -6.09
CA ASP A 98 3.26 7.56 -5.72
C ASP A 98 1.91 7.40 -5.02
N ARG A 99 1.02 6.57 -5.58
CA ARG A 99 -0.31 6.30 -5.01
C ARG A 99 -0.21 5.52 -3.70
N TYR A 100 0.66 4.50 -3.66
CA TYR A 100 0.91 3.73 -2.45
C TYR A 100 1.47 4.59 -1.31
N LEU A 101 2.48 5.41 -1.57
CA LEU A 101 3.11 6.26 -0.56
C LEU A 101 2.15 7.37 -0.09
N ALA A 102 1.34 7.94 -0.98
CA ALA A 102 0.28 8.86 -0.61
C ALA A 102 -0.78 8.19 0.28
N PHE A 103 -1.11 6.92 0.02
CA PHE A 103 -1.99 6.14 0.89
C PHE A 103 -1.36 5.93 2.28
N VAL A 104 -0.08 5.56 2.34
CA VAL A 104 0.65 5.41 3.62
C VAL A 104 0.67 6.71 4.40
N ASP A 105 0.95 7.85 3.75
CA ASP A 105 0.99 9.17 4.38
C ASP A 105 -0.37 9.56 4.98
N GLN A 106 -1.46 9.23 4.28
CA GLN A 106 -2.84 9.48 4.74
C GLN A 106 -3.29 8.56 5.88
N HIS A 107 -2.62 7.42 6.11
CA HIS A 107 -3.02 6.40 7.09
C HIS A 107 -1.88 6.05 8.07
N ASP A 108 -1.05 7.03 8.41
CA ASP A 108 0.21 6.87 9.14
C ASP A 108 0.16 5.96 10.39
N ALA A 109 -0.65 6.32 11.38
CA ALA A 109 -0.71 5.59 12.65
C ALA A 109 -1.36 4.21 12.49
N GLY A 110 -2.43 4.12 11.67
CA GLY A 110 -3.10 2.87 11.38
C GLY A 110 -2.20 1.87 10.67
N PHE A 111 -1.46 2.35 9.66
CA PHE A 111 -0.50 1.55 8.90
C PHE A 111 0.64 1.05 9.79
N THR A 112 1.18 1.93 10.64
CA THR A 112 2.24 1.58 11.60
C THR A 112 1.78 0.49 12.57
N ALA A 113 0.62 0.69 13.20
CA ALA A 113 0.07 -0.25 14.17
C ALA A 113 -0.26 -1.61 13.56
N LEU A 114 -0.71 -1.64 12.30
CA LEU A 114 -1.03 -2.88 11.59
C LEU A 114 0.22 -3.70 11.24
N LEU A 115 1.31 -3.06 10.79
CA LEU A 115 2.49 -3.78 10.27
C LEU A 115 3.56 -4.10 11.31
N GLN A 116 3.68 -3.34 12.39
CA GLN A 116 4.70 -3.62 13.41
C GLN A 116 4.36 -4.84 14.28
N GLY A 117 3.11 -5.32 14.25
CA GLY A 117 2.66 -6.45 15.06
C GLY A 117 2.61 -6.08 16.54
N GLY A 118 1.44 -6.18 17.17
CA GLY A 118 1.28 -5.69 18.54
C GLY A 118 -0.10 -5.13 18.86
N SER A 119 -1.00 -5.07 17.89
CA SER A 119 -2.38 -4.72 18.16
C SER A 119 -3.07 -5.86 18.93
N VAL A 120 -3.81 -5.53 19.99
CA VAL A 120 -4.67 -6.49 20.72
C VAL A 120 -5.80 -7.02 19.80
N VAL A 121 -6.04 -6.34 18.67
CA VAL A 121 -7.03 -6.67 17.65
C VAL A 121 -6.41 -7.46 16.48
N GLU A 122 -5.11 -7.76 16.52
CA GLU A 122 -4.47 -8.60 15.51
C GLU A 122 -5.06 -10.02 15.56
N THR A 123 -5.55 -10.49 14.41
CA THR A 123 -6.14 -11.82 14.27
C THR A 123 -5.68 -12.48 12.97
N SER A 124 -5.88 -13.79 12.86
CA SER A 124 -5.64 -14.50 11.60
C SER A 124 -6.40 -13.90 10.40
N ARG A 125 -7.51 -13.19 10.63
CA ARG A 125 -8.26 -12.50 9.57
C ARG A 125 -7.59 -11.21 9.13
N THR A 126 -7.09 -10.40 10.06
CA THR A 126 -6.39 -9.15 9.72
C THR A 126 -5.08 -9.46 9.01
N THR A 127 -4.34 -10.48 9.47
CA THR A 127 -3.14 -10.99 8.77
C THR A 127 -3.47 -11.47 7.36
N ALA A 128 -4.58 -12.21 7.18
CA ALA A 128 -4.98 -12.69 5.86
C ALA A 128 -5.36 -11.55 4.88
N ILE A 129 -5.89 -10.42 5.39
CA ILE A 129 -6.17 -9.23 4.58
C ILE A 129 -4.85 -8.61 4.10
N VAL A 130 -3.89 -8.39 5.00
CA VAL A 130 -2.56 -7.84 4.65
C VAL A 130 -1.84 -8.73 3.64
N ASP A 131 -1.84 -10.04 3.86
CA ASP A 131 -1.27 -11.01 2.92
C ASP A 131 -2.02 -11.04 1.58
N GLY A 132 -3.30 -10.65 1.58
CA GLY A 132 -4.12 -10.36 0.40
C GLY A 132 -3.49 -9.28 -0.46
N VAL A 133 -3.33 -8.08 0.11
CA VAL A 133 -2.76 -6.91 -0.53
C VAL A 133 -1.35 -7.20 -1.08
N ARG A 134 -0.49 -7.84 -0.26
CA ARG A 134 0.87 -8.23 -0.68
C ARG A 134 0.87 -9.14 -1.90
N ARG A 135 -0.11 -10.04 -2.00
CA ARG A 135 -0.24 -10.95 -3.14
C ARG A 135 -0.72 -10.21 -4.38
N ALA A 136 -1.73 -9.34 -4.25
CA ALA A 136 -2.23 -8.51 -5.33
C ALA A 136 -1.10 -7.63 -5.90
N ALA A 137 -0.34 -6.94 -5.04
CA ALA A 137 0.83 -6.15 -5.46
C ALA A 137 1.85 -7.00 -6.25
N ALA A 138 2.17 -8.20 -5.76
CA ALA A 138 3.09 -9.10 -6.45
C ALA A 138 2.57 -9.54 -7.82
N GLU A 139 1.27 -9.84 -7.93
CA GLU A 139 0.61 -10.22 -9.19
C GLU A 139 0.67 -9.07 -10.20
N HIS A 140 0.30 -7.86 -9.80
CA HIS A 140 0.43 -6.66 -10.65
C HIS A 140 1.85 -6.45 -11.17
N ILE A 141 2.87 -6.57 -10.30
CA ILE A 141 4.27 -6.43 -10.72
C ILE A 141 4.64 -7.50 -11.74
N LEU A 142 4.29 -8.76 -11.48
CA LEU A 142 4.63 -9.89 -12.36
C LEU A 142 3.94 -9.80 -13.72
N ASP A 143 2.70 -9.30 -13.76
CA ASP A 143 1.95 -9.04 -14.99
C ASP A 143 2.61 -7.93 -15.81
N HIS A 144 3.05 -6.84 -15.17
CA HIS A 144 3.79 -5.77 -15.84
C HIS A 144 5.15 -6.24 -16.38
N LEU A 145 5.81 -7.18 -15.70
CA LEU A 145 7.03 -7.83 -16.20
C LEU A 145 6.76 -8.81 -17.36
N GLY A 146 5.50 -9.08 -17.70
CA GLY A 146 5.11 -9.96 -18.79
C GLY A 146 5.35 -11.45 -18.54
N VAL A 147 5.39 -11.88 -17.27
CA VAL A 147 5.79 -13.25 -16.88
C VAL A 147 4.58 -14.08 -16.45
N LYS A 148 4.07 -14.93 -17.36
CA LYS A 148 2.91 -15.79 -17.08
C LYS A 148 3.15 -16.89 -16.02
N ASP A 149 4.36 -17.46 -15.99
CA ASP A 149 4.74 -18.45 -14.96
C ASP A 149 6.09 -18.09 -14.35
N PRO A 150 6.10 -17.26 -13.29
CA PRO A 150 7.34 -16.78 -12.70
C PRO A 150 8.04 -17.89 -11.92
N GLY A 151 9.34 -18.08 -12.12
CA GLY A 151 10.15 -19.03 -11.37
C GLY A 151 10.23 -18.66 -9.89
N ARG A 152 10.68 -19.61 -9.05
CA ARG A 152 10.80 -19.40 -7.60
C ARG A 152 11.65 -18.18 -7.25
N ARG A 153 12.78 -17.99 -7.92
CA ARG A 153 13.70 -16.87 -7.66
C ARG A 153 13.04 -15.53 -7.98
N LEU A 154 12.41 -15.38 -9.13
CA LEU A 154 11.70 -14.15 -9.49
C LEU A 154 10.56 -13.84 -8.51
N ARG A 155 9.74 -14.84 -8.14
CA ARG A 155 8.68 -14.65 -7.12
C ARG A 155 9.25 -14.21 -5.78
N MET A 156 10.36 -14.81 -5.34
CA MET A 156 11.05 -14.40 -4.11
C MET A 156 11.58 -12.98 -4.22
N THR A 157 12.17 -12.58 -5.35
CA THR A 157 12.68 -11.22 -5.57
C THR A 157 11.58 -10.17 -5.48
N VAL A 158 10.44 -10.39 -6.16
CA VAL A 158 9.29 -9.48 -6.07
C VAL A 158 8.77 -9.37 -4.65
N ARG A 159 8.61 -10.50 -3.95
CA ARG A 159 8.14 -10.50 -2.55
C ARG A 159 9.11 -9.81 -1.58
N MET A 160 10.41 -10.07 -1.72
CA MET A 160 11.44 -9.41 -0.90
C MET A 160 11.42 -7.89 -1.11
N TRP A 161 11.21 -7.44 -2.35
CA TRP A 161 11.09 -6.02 -2.64
C TRP A 161 9.83 -5.40 -2.00
N ILE A 162 8.67 -6.07 -2.06
CA ILE A 162 7.45 -5.60 -1.38
C ILE A 162 7.69 -5.46 0.13
N THR A 163 8.34 -6.44 0.77
CA THR A 163 8.71 -6.33 2.19
C THR A 163 9.69 -5.18 2.45
N ALA A 164 10.61 -4.90 1.53
CA ALA A 164 11.51 -3.76 1.64
C ALA A 164 10.77 -2.42 1.52
N VAL A 165 9.76 -2.33 0.65
CA VAL A 165 8.88 -1.15 0.52
C VAL A 165 8.10 -0.92 1.82
N GLU A 166 7.53 -1.97 2.43
CA GLU A 166 6.87 -1.87 3.73
C GLU A 166 7.83 -1.38 4.82
N GLY A 167 9.03 -1.97 4.90
CA GLY A 167 10.05 -1.56 5.87
C GLY A 167 10.49 -0.11 5.69
N ALA A 168 10.74 0.31 4.45
CA ALA A 168 11.10 1.70 4.14
C ALA A 168 9.97 2.68 4.50
N SER A 169 8.73 2.31 4.25
CA SER A 169 7.55 3.13 4.58
C SER A 169 7.40 3.31 6.08
N LEU A 170 7.60 2.24 6.87
CA LEU A 170 7.59 2.32 8.33
C LEU A 170 8.74 3.19 8.86
N SER A 171 9.95 3.02 8.32
CA SER A 171 11.09 3.87 8.69
C SER A 171 10.91 5.33 8.29
N TRP A 172 10.23 5.60 7.17
CA TRP A 172 9.90 6.96 6.74
C TRP A 172 8.90 7.63 7.68
N LEU A 173 7.86 6.91 8.11
CA LEU A 173 6.91 7.41 9.10
C LEU A 173 7.58 7.70 10.46
N ASP A 174 8.43 6.79 10.95
CA ASP A 174 9.19 6.95 12.19
C ASP A 174 10.24 8.08 12.10
N GLY A 175 10.84 8.25 10.92
CA GLY A 175 11.85 9.25 10.61
C GLY A 175 11.31 10.67 10.37
N GLY A 176 10.02 10.93 10.64
CA GLY A 176 9.43 12.26 10.47
C GLY A 176 9.14 12.63 9.01
N LYS A 177 8.90 11.63 8.16
CA LYS A 177 8.55 11.79 6.74
C LYS A 177 9.67 12.38 5.89
N GLU A 178 10.91 12.03 6.23
CA GLU A 178 12.13 12.34 5.47
C GLU A 178 12.72 11.05 4.86
N PRO A 179 13.20 11.07 3.60
CA PRO A 179 13.23 12.19 2.66
C PRO A 179 11.85 12.51 2.05
N PRO A 180 11.72 13.55 1.20
CA PRO A 180 10.51 13.79 0.41
C PRO A 180 10.03 12.55 -0.37
N LEU A 181 8.72 12.45 -0.59
CA LEU A 181 8.10 11.25 -1.18
C LEU A 181 8.63 10.88 -2.56
N ASP A 182 8.96 11.87 -3.39
CA ASP A 182 9.51 11.66 -4.73
C ASP A 182 10.93 11.07 -4.69
N GLU A 183 11.74 11.49 -3.72
CA GLU A 183 13.07 10.92 -3.48
C GLU A 183 12.98 9.49 -2.93
N LEU A 184 12.10 9.25 -1.94
CA LEU A 184 11.85 7.90 -1.42
C LEU A 184 11.36 6.96 -2.53
N ARG A 185 10.41 7.42 -3.36
CA ARG A 185 9.89 6.68 -4.51
C ARG A 185 11.00 6.31 -5.49
N ASP A 186 11.77 7.30 -5.94
CA ASP A 186 12.84 7.09 -6.93
C ASP A 186 13.86 6.06 -6.38
N TRP A 187 14.23 6.18 -5.10
CA TRP A 187 15.10 5.23 -4.44
C TRP A 187 14.49 3.81 -4.38
N LEU A 188 13.20 3.67 -4.06
CA LEU A 188 12.53 2.36 -4.04
C LEU A 188 12.46 1.68 -5.42
N VAL A 189 12.28 2.46 -6.49
CA VAL A 189 12.37 1.97 -7.88
C VAL A 189 13.78 1.47 -8.18
N GLU A 190 14.80 2.25 -7.81
CA GLU A 190 16.20 1.88 -7.96
C GLU A 190 16.56 0.59 -7.19
N GLN A 191 16.05 0.44 -5.97
CA GLN A 191 16.19 -0.80 -5.19
C GLN A 191 15.58 -2.00 -5.91
N PHE A 192 14.40 -1.86 -6.53
CA PHE A 192 13.79 -2.96 -7.27
C PHE A 192 14.66 -3.42 -8.43
N VAL A 193 15.16 -2.45 -9.21
CA VAL A 193 16.01 -2.70 -10.37
C VAL A 193 17.31 -3.39 -9.92
N ALA A 194 17.94 -2.92 -8.84
CA ALA A 194 19.13 -3.55 -8.29
C ALA A 194 18.87 -5.01 -7.88
N MET A 195 17.78 -5.30 -7.18
CA MET A 195 17.40 -6.66 -6.81
C MET A 195 17.17 -7.56 -8.03
N LEU A 196 16.52 -7.06 -9.08
CA LEU A 196 16.31 -7.79 -10.32
C LEU A 196 17.63 -8.09 -11.05
N VAL A 197 18.56 -7.15 -11.09
CA VAL A 197 19.88 -7.33 -11.71
C VAL A 197 20.71 -8.38 -10.95
N VAL A 198 20.72 -8.32 -9.62
CA VAL A 198 21.41 -9.32 -8.79
C VAL A 198 20.82 -10.72 -9.01
N SER A 199 19.49 -10.82 -9.09
CA SER A 199 18.80 -12.08 -9.39
C SER A 199 19.05 -12.58 -10.81
N ALA A 200 19.11 -11.70 -11.81
CA ALA A 200 19.44 -12.03 -13.19
C ALA A 200 20.80 -12.71 -13.34
N GLY A 201 21.77 -12.36 -12.50
CA GLY A 201 23.08 -13.03 -12.48
C GLY A 201 23.04 -14.52 -12.08
N ARG A 202 21.92 -14.98 -11.48
CA ARG A 202 21.74 -16.35 -10.97
C ARG A 202 20.52 -17.07 -11.54
N ASP A 203 19.67 -16.37 -12.29
CA ASP A 203 18.39 -16.87 -12.77
C ASP A 203 18.14 -16.47 -14.24
N PRO A 204 18.16 -17.44 -15.19
CA PRO A 204 17.99 -17.15 -16.62
C PRO A 204 16.65 -16.50 -16.98
N GLN A 205 15.57 -16.79 -16.26
CA GLN A 205 14.28 -16.15 -16.51
C GLN A 205 14.33 -14.67 -16.12
N THR A 206 14.81 -14.36 -14.92
CA THR A 206 15.01 -12.98 -14.46
C THR A 206 15.95 -12.23 -15.41
N ALA A 207 17.00 -12.87 -15.91
CA ALA A 207 17.89 -12.26 -16.91
C ALA A 207 17.17 -11.88 -18.22
N ARG A 208 16.20 -12.70 -18.68
CA ARG A 208 15.36 -12.36 -19.84
C ARG A 208 14.43 -11.20 -19.52
N VAL A 209 13.82 -11.18 -18.34
CA VAL A 209 12.96 -10.08 -17.88
C VAL A 209 13.73 -8.76 -17.84
N VAL A 210 14.90 -8.74 -17.20
CA VAL A 210 15.75 -7.55 -17.14
C VAL A 210 16.12 -7.09 -18.55
N ARG A 211 16.59 -7.99 -19.43
CA ARG A 211 16.92 -7.62 -20.81
C ARG A 211 15.74 -7.06 -21.60
N ALA A 212 14.54 -7.60 -21.40
CA ALA A 212 13.33 -7.06 -22.05
C ALA A 212 12.97 -5.67 -21.49
N ALA A 213 13.09 -5.48 -20.18
CA ALA A 213 12.87 -4.18 -19.54
C ALA A 213 13.83 -3.12 -20.09
N LEU A 214 15.12 -3.44 -20.28
CA LEU A 214 16.13 -2.51 -20.83
C LEU A 214 15.71 -1.88 -22.18
N VAL A 215 14.94 -2.59 -23.00
CA VAL A 215 14.49 -2.09 -24.32
C VAL A 215 13.42 -1.00 -24.16
N LEU A 216 12.66 -1.03 -23.07
CA LEU A 216 11.59 -0.08 -22.77
C LEU A 216 12.10 1.15 -21.99
N GLU A 217 13.27 1.05 -21.39
CA GLU A 217 13.84 2.10 -20.53
C GLU A 217 14.65 3.14 -21.31
N GLY A 218 14.45 4.40 -20.96
CA GLY A 218 15.25 5.51 -21.48
C GLY A 218 16.61 5.63 -20.78
N ARG A 219 17.60 6.24 -21.45
CA ARG A 219 18.93 6.52 -20.87
C ARG A 219 18.88 7.44 -19.64
N GLU A 220 17.87 8.30 -19.56
CA GLU A 220 17.64 9.18 -18.42
C GLU A 220 16.63 8.61 -17.40
N GLY A 221 16.10 7.40 -17.66
CA GLY A 221 15.18 6.71 -16.75
C GLY A 221 15.89 6.12 -15.52
N ALA A 222 15.11 5.48 -14.64
CA ALA A 222 15.61 4.97 -13.34
C ALA A 222 16.81 4.04 -13.48
N LEU A 223 16.81 3.17 -14.49
CA LEU A 223 17.95 2.28 -14.75
C LEU A 223 19.21 3.06 -15.17
N GLY A 224 19.07 4.11 -15.98
CA GLY A 224 20.20 4.95 -16.38
C GLY A 224 20.78 5.75 -15.21
N LYS A 225 19.92 6.25 -14.33
CA LYS A 225 20.32 6.87 -13.04
C LYS A 225 21.07 5.87 -12.15
N LEU A 226 20.48 4.69 -11.92
CA LEU A 226 21.10 3.62 -11.13
C LEU A 226 22.46 3.20 -11.69
N ALA A 227 22.57 3.00 -13.01
CA ALA A 227 23.83 2.62 -13.64
C ALA A 227 24.92 3.68 -13.42
N ARG A 228 24.59 4.98 -13.53
CA ARG A 228 25.53 6.07 -13.24
C ARG A 228 25.99 6.09 -11.79
N ALA A 229 25.09 5.80 -10.85
CA ALA A 229 25.41 5.76 -9.42
C ALA A 229 26.25 4.53 -9.03
N VAL A 230 25.91 3.35 -9.59
CA VAL A 230 26.44 2.06 -9.11
C VAL A 230 27.66 1.58 -9.89
N LEU A 231 27.78 1.87 -11.19
CA LEU A 231 28.92 1.40 -12.00
C LEU A 231 30.29 1.85 -11.48
N PRO A 232 30.49 3.08 -10.98
CA PRO A 232 31.76 3.46 -10.37
C PRO A 232 32.13 2.59 -9.16
N VAL A 233 31.15 2.31 -8.29
CA VAL A 233 31.33 1.48 -7.07
C VAL A 233 31.67 0.04 -7.44
N ILE A 234 30.97 -0.54 -8.41
CA ILE A 234 31.26 -1.89 -8.91
C ILE A 234 32.61 -1.92 -9.64
N GLY A 235 32.94 -0.87 -10.40
CA GLY A 235 34.21 -0.75 -11.12
C GLY A 235 35.41 -0.77 -10.18
N ASP A 236 35.31 -0.15 -9.01
CA ASP A 236 36.34 -0.27 -7.98
C ASP A 236 36.43 -1.68 -7.40
N ALA A 237 35.29 -2.37 -7.24
CA ALA A 237 35.25 -3.77 -6.82
C ALA A 237 35.77 -4.74 -7.90
N ALA A 238 35.83 -4.34 -9.17
CA ALA A 238 36.39 -5.18 -10.25
C ALA A 238 37.87 -5.49 -10.04
N ARG A 239 38.58 -4.72 -9.19
CA ARG A 239 39.95 -5.03 -8.74
C ARG A 239 40.04 -6.30 -7.90
N LEU A 240 38.91 -6.85 -7.45
CA LEU A 240 38.82 -8.08 -6.65
C LEU A 240 38.62 -9.35 -7.50
N LEU A 241 38.48 -9.23 -8.83
CA LEU A 241 38.35 -10.33 -9.80
C LEU A 241 39.71 -10.67 -10.41
#